data_AF-A0A2N9GXJ0-F1
#
_entry.id   AF-A0A2N9GXJ0-F1
#
_cell.length_a   1.000
_cell.length_b   1.000
_cell.length_c   1.000
_cell.angle_alpha   90.00
_cell.angle_beta   90.00
_cell.angle_gamma   90.00
#
_symmetry.space_group_name_H-M   'P 1'
#
loop_
_entity.id
_entity.type
_entity.pdbx_description
1 polymer ?
#
loop_
_entity_poly.entity_id
_entity_poly.type
_entity_poly.pdbx_seq_one_letter_code
_entity_poly.pdbx_strand_id
1 'polypeptide(L)'
;MIDDAIAKKLDLKQISSTVETTFCIADLGCSVGPNTFTAMQNIIDVVQQKYESQDLATHMPEFQVFFNDHSSNDFNTLFSSLLPERPYFATGVPGSFYGWLFPESCLHFVHSSYALQWLSKVPEELLNKNSLAWNKGRVHYTSAPDEVVDAYTAQFAKDLTTFLDTRAKELVVGGLMVLIMSGVPNRIPRSSGPVEMMFDFLGLSLMDMAKEETAQPAELRCLLTEIMMASKPLLWVKNLKKMRKP
;
A
#
# COMPACT_ATOMS: atom_id res chain seq x y z
N MET A 1 -0.47 -8.48 -15.48
CA MET A 1 -1.44 -8.35 -14.35
C MET A 1 -1.93 -6.91 -14.16
N ILE A 2 -1.05 -5.92 -14.03
CA ILE A 2 -1.44 -4.49 -14.06
C ILE A 2 -1.90 -4.09 -15.47
N ASP A 3 -1.19 -4.55 -16.50
CA ASP A 3 -1.48 -4.20 -17.89
C ASP A 3 -2.89 -4.66 -18.30
N ASP A 4 -3.24 -5.91 -17.98
CA ASP A 4 -4.59 -6.45 -18.19
C ASP A 4 -5.67 -5.65 -17.46
N ALA A 5 -5.37 -5.18 -16.25
CA ALA A 5 -6.28 -4.40 -15.43
C ALA A 5 -6.54 -3.02 -16.04
N ILE A 6 -5.49 -2.31 -16.47
CA ILE A 6 -5.60 -1.04 -17.18
C ILE A 6 -6.38 -1.23 -18.48
N ALA A 7 -5.99 -2.21 -19.29
CA ALA A 7 -6.62 -2.51 -20.58
C ALA A 7 -8.12 -2.79 -20.44
N LYS A 8 -8.54 -3.56 -19.43
CA LYS A 8 -9.94 -3.98 -19.26
C LYS A 8 -10.82 -3.01 -18.47
N LYS A 9 -10.28 -2.28 -17.48
CA LYS A 9 -11.10 -1.57 -16.48
C LYS A 9 -11.00 -0.05 -16.50
N LEU A 10 -9.93 0.52 -17.06
CA LEU A 10 -9.79 1.98 -17.18
C LEU A 10 -10.62 2.49 -18.37
N ASP A 11 -11.51 3.46 -18.14
CA ASP A 11 -12.43 3.98 -19.17
C ASP A 11 -11.97 5.38 -19.62
N LEU A 12 -11.09 5.41 -20.63
CA LEU A 12 -10.49 6.66 -21.11
C LEU A 12 -11.50 7.61 -21.74
N LYS A 13 -12.56 7.11 -22.37
CA LYS A 13 -13.59 7.98 -22.97
C LYS A 13 -14.40 8.71 -21.90
N GLN A 14 -14.65 8.04 -20.77
CA GLN A 14 -15.29 8.67 -19.62
C GLN A 14 -14.38 9.74 -18.99
N ILE A 15 -13.08 9.49 -18.90
CA ILE A 15 -12.08 10.42 -18.35
C ILE A 15 -11.86 11.63 -19.30
N SER A 16 -11.67 11.39 -20.60
CA SER A 16 -11.41 12.43 -21.61
C SER A 16 -12.63 13.27 -21.98
N SER A 17 -13.83 12.93 -21.51
CA SER A 17 -15.04 13.75 -21.71
C SER A 17 -15.03 15.04 -20.87
N THR A 18 -14.22 15.06 -19.81
CA THR A 18 -13.74 16.25 -19.11
C THR A 18 -12.45 16.70 -19.78
N VAL A 19 -12.30 18.00 -20.05
CA VAL A 19 -11.10 18.58 -20.72
C VAL A 19 -9.91 18.55 -19.74
N GLU A 20 -9.51 17.37 -19.29
CA GLU A 20 -8.38 17.17 -18.40
C GLU A 20 -7.13 17.00 -19.26
N THR A 21 -6.30 18.03 -19.26
CA THR A 21 -5.00 18.06 -19.94
C THR A 21 -3.95 17.20 -19.23
N THR A 22 -4.28 16.65 -18.06
CA THR A 22 -3.33 15.95 -17.19
C THR A 22 -3.91 14.66 -16.62
N PHE A 23 -3.16 13.56 -16.74
CA PHE A 23 -3.47 12.26 -16.15
C PHE A 23 -2.65 12.07 -14.86
N CYS A 24 -3.30 12.31 -13.73
CA CYS A 24 -2.76 12.16 -12.38
C CYS A 24 -2.69 10.71 -11.89
N ILE A 25 -1.49 10.27 -11.50
CA ILE A 25 -1.17 8.95 -10.94
C ILE A 25 -0.59 9.16 -9.54
N ALA A 26 -1.00 8.35 -8.57
CA ALA A 26 -0.37 8.33 -7.24
C ALA A 26 0.23 6.95 -6.93
N ASP A 27 1.47 6.92 -6.46
CA ASP A 27 2.08 5.76 -5.82
C ASP A 27 2.09 5.95 -4.30
N LEU A 28 1.34 5.12 -3.58
CA LEU A 28 1.16 5.22 -2.13
C LEU A 28 2.02 4.18 -1.42
N GLY A 29 3.03 4.67 -0.68
CA GLY A 29 4.13 3.86 -0.13
C GLY A 29 5.26 3.69 -1.14
N CYS A 30 5.73 4.80 -1.73
CA CYS A 30 6.71 4.79 -2.81
C CYS A 30 8.15 4.48 -2.35
N SER A 31 8.44 4.63 -1.06
CA SER A 31 9.79 4.61 -0.48
C SER A 31 10.72 5.57 -1.25
N VAL A 32 11.93 5.12 -1.61
CA VAL A 32 12.98 5.96 -2.23
C VAL A 32 13.42 5.50 -3.63
N GLY A 33 12.78 4.48 -4.19
CA GLY A 33 13.15 3.86 -5.47
C GLY A 33 14.13 2.68 -5.35
N PRO A 34 14.46 2.00 -6.47
CA PRO A 34 14.04 2.31 -7.85
C PRO A 34 12.65 1.75 -8.22
N ASN A 35 12.08 0.87 -7.40
CA ASN A 35 10.85 0.12 -7.72
C ASN A 35 9.67 1.03 -8.11
N THR A 36 9.49 2.15 -7.40
CA THR A 36 8.43 3.12 -7.71
C THR A 36 8.57 3.70 -9.11
N PHE A 37 9.79 4.01 -9.57
CA PHE A 37 10.00 4.56 -10.92
C PHE A 37 9.65 3.55 -12.00
N THR A 38 10.06 2.30 -11.84
CA THR A 38 9.70 1.21 -12.77
C THR A 38 8.19 0.99 -12.79
N ALA A 39 7.54 0.99 -11.62
CA ALA A 39 6.08 0.82 -11.55
C ALA A 39 5.34 1.97 -12.27
N MET A 40 5.75 3.22 -12.02
CA MET A 40 5.12 4.39 -12.63
C MET A 40 5.35 4.45 -14.14
N GLN A 41 6.56 4.13 -14.61
CA GLN A 41 6.86 4.05 -16.04
C GLN A 41 5.98 2.99 -16.72
N ASN A 42 5.90 1.78 -16.16
CA ASN A 42 5.07 0.71 -16.73
C ASN A 42 3.59 1.13 -16.82
N ILE A 43 3.05 1.79 -15.79
CA ILE A 43 1.66 2.28 -15.81
C ILE A 43 1.48 3.31 -16.93
N ILE A 44 2.40 4.27 -17.07
CA ILE A 44 2.35 5.31 -18.10
C ILE A 44 2.40 4.67 -19.50
N ASP A 45 3.35 3.77 -19.74
CA ASP A 45 3.51 3.09 -21.03
C ASP A 45 2.22 2.37 -21.45
N VAL A 46 1.59 1.65 -20.52
CA VAL A 46 0.32 0.95 -20.80
C VAL A 46 -0.83 1.93 -21.04
N VAL A 47 -0.89 3.03 -20.30
CA VAL A 47 -1.91 4.07 -20.53
C VAL A 47 -1.71 4.70 -21.91
N GLN A 48 -0.48 5.05 -22.29
CA GLN A 48 -0.15 5.60 -23.62
C GLN A 48 -0.56 4.63 -24.75
N GLN A 49 -0.18 3.36 -24.66
CA GLN A 49 -0.60 2.32 -25.61
C GLN A 49 -2.13 2.21 -25.70
N LYS A 50 -2.83 2.43 -24.59
CA LYS A 50 -4.30 2.41 -24.57
C LYS A 50 -4.91 3.63 -25.27
N TYR A 51 -4.30 4.82 -25.16
CA TYR A 51 -4.70 6.00 -25.95
C TYR A 51 -4.49 5.76 -27.45
N GLU A 52 -3.34 5.22 -27.83
CA GLU A 52 -3.01 4.91 -29.23
C GLU A 52 -3.97 3.90 -29.84
N SER A 53 -4.22 2.77 -29.16
CA SER A 53 -5.13 1.71 -29.63
C SER A 53 -6.60 2.13 -29.71
N GLN A 54 -6.98 3.27 -29.15
CA GLN A 54 -8.33 3.83 -29.22
C GLN A 54 -8.45 5.00 -30.20
N ASP A 55 -7.43 5.25 -31.02
CA ASP A 55 -7.32 6.40 -31.93
C ASP A 55 -7.42 7.75 -31.20
N LEU A 56 -6.99 7.80 -29.93
CA LEU A 56 -6.99 8.99 -29.07
C LEU A 56 -5.59 9.61 -28.92
N ALA A 57 -4.62 9.22 -29.74
CA ALA A 57 -3.24 9.71 -29.65
C ALA A 57 -3.12 11.25 -29.71
N THR A 58 -4.00 11.92 -30.46
CA THR A 58 -4.06 13.39 -30.53
C THR A 58 -4.55 14.06 -29.24
N HIS A 59 -5.11 13.29 -28.32
CA HIS A 59 -5.62 13.72 -27.01
C HIS A 59 -4.79 13.15 -25.86
N MET A 60 -3.53 12.76 -26.13
CA MET A 60 -2.66 12.20 -25.10
C MET A 60 -2.42 13.25 -24.00
N PRO A 61 -2.72 12.92 -22.73
CA PRO A 61 -2.57 13.87 -21.64
C PRO A 61 -1.11 14.00 -21.21
N GLU A 62 -0.78 15.10 -20.54
CA GLU A 62 0.45 15.18 -19.76
C GLU A 62 0.33 14.28 -18.52
N PHE A 63 1.39 13.60 -18.10
CA PHE A 63 1.34 12.74 -16.93
C PHE A 63 1.88 13.46 -15.70
N GLN A 64 1.13 13.41 -14.60
CA GLN A 64 1.56 13.89 -13.29
C GLN A 64 1.60 12.71 -12.33
N VAL A 65 2.77 12.44 -11.76
CA VAL A 65 3.00 11.37 -10.79
C VAL A 65 3.21 11.97 -9.41
N PHE A 66 2.43 11.49 -8.46
CA PHE A 66 2.54 11.80 -7.04
C PHE A 66 3.18 10.63 -6.31
N PHE A 67 4.33 10.87 -5.71
CA PHE A 67 5.05 9.91 -4.87
C PHE A 67 4.68 10.18 -3.42
N ASN A 68 3.86 9.32 -2.83
CA ASN A 68 3.47 9.44 -1.43
C ASN A 68 4.21 8.42 -0.57
N ASP A 69 4.69 8.89 0.58
CA ASP A 69 5.15 8.06 1.67
C ASP A 69 5.03 8.86 2.99
N HIS A 70 5.37 8.24 4.12
CA HIS A 70 5.43 8.92 5.41
C HIS A 70 6.29 10.19 5.34
N SER A 71 5.96 11.18 6.15
CA SER A 71 6.74 12.43 6.23
C SER A 71 8.20 12.22 6.64
N SER A 72 8.52 11.07 7.26
CA SER A 72 9.87 10.66 7.62
C SER A 72 10.63 9.94 6.49
N ASN A 73 9.99 9.68 5.34
CA ASN A 73 10.66 9.08 4.19
C ASN A 73 11.73 10.02 3.62
N ASP A 74 12.79 9.45 3.05
CA ASP A 74 13.86 10.21 2.44
C ASP A 74 13.51 10.63 1.00
N PHE A 75 12.67 11.66 0.89
CA PHE A 75 12.31 12.26 -0.39
C PHE A 75 13.51 12.88 -1.13
N ASN A 76 14.61 13.23 -0.44
CA ASN A 76 15.80 13.76 -1.11
C ASN A 76 16.46 12.67 -1.95
N THR A 77 16.59 11.46 -1.40
CA THR A 77 17.11 10.30 -2.14
C THR A 77 16.17 9.92 -3.28
N LEU A 78 14.86 9.93 -3.05
CA LEU A 78 13.86 9.70 -4.12
C LEU A 78 14.07 10.69 -5.28
N PHE A 79 14.08 11.99 -5.01
CA PHE A 79 14.19 13.00 -6.06
C PHE A 79 15.55 13.02 -6.75
N SER A 80 16.64 12.73 -6.02
CA SER A 80 17.98 12.60 -6.61
C SER A 80 18.11 11.38 -7.54
N SER A 81 17.24 10.39 -7.37
CA SER A 81 17.24 9.15 -8.15
C SER A 81 16.25 9.17 -9.34
N LEU A 82 15.49 10.26 -9.51
CA LEU A 82 14.59 10.42 -10.65
C LEU A 82 15.39 10.57 -11.96
N LEU A 83 14.93 9.87 -13.01
CA LEU A 83 15.51 10.02 -14.33
C LEU A 83 15.24 11.43 -14.90
N PRO A 84 16.26 12.09 -15.50
CA PRO A 84 16.07 13.37 -16.17
C PRO A 84 15.08 13.30 -17.35
N GLU A 85 15.18 12.25 -18.18
CA GLU A 85 14.37 12.05 -19.39
C GLU A 85 13.11 11.22 -19.09
N ARG A 86 12.23 11.74 -18.23
CA ARG A 86 10.97 11.06 -17.88
C ARG A 86 9.76 11.70 -18.57
N PRO A 87 8.76 10.92 -19.03
CA PRO A 87 7.57 11.44 -19.70
C PRO A 87 6.50 11.95 -18.72
N TYR A 88 6.88 12.39 -17.50
CA TYR A 88 5.94 12.82 -16.47
C TYR A 88 6.51 13.86 -15.50
N PHE A 89 5.63 14.71 -14.98
CA PHE A 89 5.90 15.59 -13.85
C PHE A 89 5.88 14.80 -12.55
N ALA A 90 6.77 15.12 -11.62
CA ALA A 90 6.95 14.38 -10.38
C ALA A 90 6.70 15.31 -9.18
N THR A 91 5.96 14.83 -8.19
CA THR A 91 5.67 15.58 -6.95
C THR A 91 5.71 14.63 -5.75
N GLY A 92 6.36 15.02 -4.67
CA GLY A 92 6.32 14.29 -3.40
C GLY A 92 5.14 14.72 -2.55
N VAL A 93 4.49 13.76 -1.90
CA VAL A 93 3.33 13.99 -1.04
C VAL A 93 3.61 13.35 0.32
N PRO A 94 4.13 14.11 1.30
CA PRO A 94 4.45 13.56 2.62
C PRO A 94 3.17 13.35 3.44
N GLY A 95 2.99 12.16 4.00
CA GLY A 95 1.89 11.85 4.91
C GLY A 95 1.45 10.40 4.86
N SER A 96 0.75 9.94 5.90
CA SER A 96 0.20 8.59 5.92
C SER A 96 -0.90 8.43 4.87
N PHE A 97 -0.81 7.38 4.04
CA PHE A 97 -1.87 7.02 3.12
C PHE A 97 -3.15 6.55 3.81
N TYR A 98 -3.19 6.35 5.12
CA TYR A 98 -4.47 6.12 5.81
C TYR A 98 -5.29 7.42 5.95
N GLY A 99 -4.67 8.59 5.75
CA GLY A 99 -5.33 9.89 5.77
C GLY A 99 -5.66 10.44 4.38
N TRP A 100 -6.27 11.63 4.40
CA TRP A 100 -6.58 12.43 3.20
C TRP A 100 -5.31 13.10 2.69
N LEU A 101 -4.96 12.86 1.43
CA LEU A 101 -3.73 13.34 0.79
C LEU A 101 -3.98 14.26 -0.42
N PHE A 102 -5.07 14.05 -1.15
CA PHE A 102 -5.33 14.72 -2.44
C PHE A 102 -6.72 15.36 -2.47
N PRO A 103 -6.95 16.46 -3.21
CA PRO A 103 -8.31 16.98 -3.42
C PRO A 103 -9.28 15.91 -3.95
N GLU A 104 -10.58 16.12 -3.71
CA GLU A 104 -11.59 15.19 -4.22
C GLU A 104 -11.56 15.09 -5.74
N SER A 105 -11.71 13.87 -6.28
CA SER A 105 -11.72 13.58 -7.71
C SER A 105 -10.52 14.18 -8.48
N CYS A 106 -9.31 14.01 -7.95
CA CYS A 106 -8.07 14.49 -8.57
C CYS A 106 -7.25 13.35 -9.19
N LEU A 107 -7.40 12.11 -8.70
CA LEU A 107 -6.57 10.98 -9.13
C LEU A 107 -7.27 10.11 -10.17
N HIS A 108 -6.57 9.80 -11.25
CA HIS A 108 -7.03 8.87 -12.30
C HIS A 108 -6.60 7.45 -12.01
N PHE A 109 -5.40 7.31 -11.45
CA PHE A 109 -4.81 6.03 -11.13
C PHE A 109 -4.14 6.06 -9.75
N VAL A 110 -4.42 5.04 -8.93
CA VAL A 110 -3.74 4.83 -7.65
C VAL A 110 -3.03 3.48 -7.69
N HIS A 111 -1.75 3.48 -7.38
CA HIS A 111 -0.92 2.30 -7.18
C HIS A 111 -0.48 2.24 -5.72
N SER A 112 -0.44 1.04 -5.16
CA SER A 112 0.24 0.79 -3.88
C SER A 112 0.76 -0.63 -3.90
N SER A 113 2.05 -0.80 -3.63
CA SER A 113 2.72 -2.09 -3.69
C SER A 113 3.56 -2.31 -2.44
N TYR A 114 3.30 -3.42 -1.74
CA TYR A 114 3.98 -3.78 -0.49
C TYR A 114 3.98 -2.65 0.56
N ALA A 115 2.88 -1.90 0.64
CA ALA A 115 2.70 -0.86 1.65
C ALA A 115 1.53 -1.14 2.60
N LEU A 116 0.42 -1.69 2.08
CA LEU A 116 -0.81 -1.88 2.86
C LEU A 116 -0.74 -2.95 3.95
N GLN A 117 0.29 -3.81 3.97
CA GLN A 117 0.50 -4.71 5.11
C GLN A 117 0.95 -3.95 6.38
N TRP A 118 1.45 -2.73 6.26
CA TRP A 118 1.84 -1.89 7.39
C TRP A 118 0.61 -1.23 8.02
N LEU A 119 0.31 -1.55 9.27
CA LEU A 119 -0.79 -0.99 10.04
C LEU A 119 -0.55 0.48 10.36
N SER A 120 -1.62 1.22 10.62
CA SER A 120 -1.52 2.62 11.06
C SER A 120 -0.94 2.76 12.47
N LYS A 121 -1.09 1.70 13.29
CA LYS A 121 -0.56 1.58 14.65
C LYS A 121 -0.59 0.13 15.12
N VAL A 122 0.20 -0.19 16.15
CA VAL A 122 0.03 -1.42 16.94
C VAL A 122 -1.38 -1.47 17.58
N PRO A 123 -2.12 -2.59 17.50
CA PRO A 123 -3.38 -2.75 18.22
C PRO A 123 -3.17 -2.62 19.75
N GLU A 124 -3.99 -1.80 20.40
CA GLU A 124 -3.82 -1.42 21.82
C GLU A 124 -3.96 -2.62 22.76
N GLU A 125 -4.77 -3.60 22.37
CA GLU A 125 -5.01 -4.84 23.08
C GLU A 125 -3.74 -5.69 23.22
N LEU A 126 -2.77 -5.53 22.32
CA LEU A 126 -1.50 -6.26 22.38
C LEU A 126 -0.56 -5.73 23.45
N LEU A 127 -0.72 -4.45 23.83
CA LEU A 127 0.12 -3.75 24.80
C LEU A 127 -0.41 -3.94 26.24
N ASN A 128 -1.69 -4.27 26.37
CA ASN A 128 -2.34 -4.43 27.67
C ASN A 128 -2.08 -5.83 28.26
N LYS A 129 -1.29 -5.90 29.34
CA LYS A 129 -0.96 -7.16 30.03
C LYS A 129 -2.15 -7.95 30.56
N ASN A 130 -3.28 -7.29 30.77
CA ASN A 130 -4.52 -7.91 31.26
C ASN A 130 -5.42 -8.38 30.11
N SER A 131 -5.05 -8.10 28.86
CA SER A 131 -5.77 -8.55 27.67
C SER A 131 -5.44 -10.00 27.34
N LEU A 132 -6.43 -10.73 26.82
CA LEU A 132 -6.21 -12.05 26.23
C LEU A 132 -5.32 -11.98 24.98
N ALA A 133 -5.30 -10.82 24.32
CA ALA A 133 -4.43 -10.54 23.17
C ALA A 133 -3.04 -10.03 23.57
N TRP A 134 -2.64 -10.08 24.85
CA TRP A 134 -1.31 -9.66 25.26
C TRP A 134 -0.22 -10.55 24.62
N ASN A 135 0.52 -9.99 23.65
CA ASN A 135 1.47 -10.77 22.86
C ASN A 135 2.85 -10.90 23.55
N LYS A 136 2.87 -11.51 24.73
CA LYS A 136 4.10 -11.64 25.54
C LYS A 136 5.17 -12.48 24.83
N GLY A 137 6.38 -11.95 24.77
CA GLY A 137 7.57 -12.67 24.32
C GLY A 137 7.59 -12.99 22.83
N ARG A 138 6.78 -12.28 22.04
CA ARG A 138 6.69 -12.40 20.58
C ARG A 138 6.65 -11.01 19.97
N VAL A 139 7.11 -10.93 18.73
CA VAL A 139 7.18 -9.67 17.96
C VAL A 139 6.07 -9.57 16.90
N HIS A 140 5.38 -10.67 16.61
CA HIS A 140 4.35 -10.78 15.57
C HIS A 140 3.31 -11.86 15.96
N TYR A 141 2.24 -12.03 15.18
CA TYR A 141 1.11 -12.91 15.49
C TYR A 141 1.24 -14.35 14.95
N THR A 142 2.30 -14.67 14.22
CA THR A 142 2.46 -15.90 13.42
C THR A 142 2.45 -17.18 14.25
N SER A 143 3.04 -17.11 15.43
CA SER A 143 3.09 -18.17 16.44
C SER A 143 2.27 -17.81 17.69
N ALA A 144 1.32 -16.88 17.56
CA ALA A 144 0.51 -16.35 18.66
C ALA A 144 -0.89 -17.00 18.75
N PRO A 145 -1.56 -16.89 19.91
CA PRO A 145 -2.95 -17.31 20.07
C PRO A 145 -3.90 -16.54 19.14
N ASP A 146 -5.08 -17.11 18.88
CA ASP A 146 -6.06 -16.52 17.97
C ASP A 146 -6.49 -15.11 18.42
N GLU A 147 -6.51 -14.81 19.72
CA GLU A 147 -6.84 -13.47 20.24
C GLU A 147 -5.87 -12.38 19.78
N VAL A 148 -4.59 -12.72 19.62
CA VAL A 148 -3.58 -11.82 19.05
C VAL A 148 -3.86 -11.62 17.57
N VAL A 149 -4.13 -12.71 16.84
CA VAL A 149 -4.45 -12.66 15.40
C VAL A 149 -5.70 -11.83 15.14
N ASP A 150 -6.73 -11.95 15.97
CA ASP A 150 -7.97 -11.20 15.88
C ASP A 150 -7.75 -9.71 16.11
N ALA A 151 -6.90 -9.33 17.07
CA ALA A 151 -6.52 -7.93 17.29
C ALA A 151 -5.81 -7.31 16.07
N TYR A 152 -4.84 -8.02 15.49
CA TYR A 152 -4.19 -7.61 14.23
C TYR A 152 -5.20 -7.50 13.07
N THR A 153 -6.09 -8.48 12.95
CA THR A 153 -7.10 -8.54 11.89
C THR A 153 -8.10 -7.38 12.00
N ALA A 154 -8.55 -7.06 13.22
CA ALA A 154 -9.46 -5.96 13.46
C ALA A 154 -8.83 -4.60 13.11
N GLN A 155 -7.57 -4.38 13.49
CA GLN A 155 -6.84 -3.16 13.16
C GLN A 155 -6.61 -3.05 11.64
N PHE A 156 -6.19 -4.13 10.97
CA PHE A 156 -6.06 -4.15 9.50
C PHE A 156 -7.38 -3.86 8.79
N ALA A 157 -8.49 -4.44 9.24
CA ALA A 157 -9.80 -4.20 8.64
C ALA A 157 -10.22 -2.72 8.77
N LYS A 158 -9.95 -2.10 9.93
CA LYS A 158 -10.20 -0.67 10.18
C LYS A 158 -9.33 0.21 9.27
N ASP A 159 -8.04 -0.10 9.19
CA ASP A 159 -7.07 0.63 8.39
C ASP A 159 -7.39 0.55 6.90
N LEU A 160 -7.67 -0.66 6.39
CA LEU A 160 -8.06 -0.86 5.00
C LEU A 160 -9.38 -0.17 4.67
N THR A 161 -10.36 -0.18 5.57
CA THR A 161 -11.63 0.54 5.37
C THR A 161 -11.37 2.05 5.26
N THR A 162 -10.58 2.61 6.18
CA THR A 162 -10.22 4.04 6.18
C THR A 162 -9.46 4.42 4.91
N PHE A 163 -8.52 3.59 4.49
CA PHE A 163 -7.80 3.75 3.22
C PHE A 163 -8.77 3.78 2.04
N LEU A 164 -9.61 2.75 1.89
CA LEU A 164 -10.54 2.63 0.76
C LEU A 164 -11.55 3.78 0.71
N ASP A 165 -12.10 4.20 1.85
CA ASP A 165 -13.05 5.31 1.94
C ASP A 165 -12.41 6.64 1.54
N THR A 166 -11.15 6.86 1.92
CA THR A 166 -10.42 8.06 1.55
C THR A 166 -10.07 8.07 0.07
N ARG A 167 -9.51 6.95 -0.45
CA ARG A 167 -9.21 6.80 -1.89
C ARG A 167 -10.45 6.94 -2.77
N ALA A 168 -11.62 6.50 -2.29
CA ALA A 168 -12.88 6.65 -3.02
C ALA A 168 -13.28 8.12 -3.25
N LYS A 169 -12.89 9.04 -2.35
CA LYS A 169 -13.14 10.48 -2.52
C LYS A 169 -12.17 11.11 -3.52
N GLU A 170 -10.91 10.72 -3.44
CA GLU A 170 -9.80 11.27 -4.23
C GLU A 170 -9.81 10.79 -5.70
N LEU A 171 -10.28 9.57 -5.96
CA LEU A 171 -10.37 9.03 -7.32
C LEU A 171 -11.46 9.70 -8.15
N VAL A 172 -11.18 10.02 -9.42
CA VAL A 172 -12.19 10.45 -10.39
C VAL A 172 -13.20 9.34 -10.68
N VAL A 173 -14.36 9.71 -11.23
CA VAL A 173 -15.29 8.71 -11.78
C VAL A 173 -14.61 8.01 -12.96
N GLY A 174 -14.55 6.68 -12.96
CA GLY A 174 -13.83 5.93 -13.99
C GLY A 174 -12.39 5.57 -13.61
N GLY A 175 -11.84 6.19 -12.57
CA GLY A 175 -10.49 5.96 -12.08
C GLY A 175 -10.25 4.52 -11.59
N LEU A 176 -8.97 4.13 -11.59
CA LEU A 176 -8.55 2.77 -11.25
C LEU A 176 -7.58 2.78 -10.07
N MET A 177 -7.75 1.82 -9.17
CA MET A 177 -6.78 1.55 -8.12
C MET A 177 -6.26 0.12 -8.25
N VAL A 178 -4.95 -0.04 -8.13
CA VAL A 178 -4.22 -1.31 -8.13
C VAL A 178 -3.47 -1.44 -6.82
N LEU A 179 -3.84 -2.46 -6.05
CA LEU A 179 -3.21 -2.77 -4.77
C LEU A 179 -2.47 -4.11 -4.88
N ILE A 180 -1.20 -4.12 -4.51
CA ILE A 180 -0.36 -5.30 -4.40
C ILE A 180 0.13 -5.36 -2.95
N MET A 181 -0.20 -6.42 -2.25
CA MET A 181 0.24 -6.61 -0.86
C MET A 181 0.55 -8.08 -0.63
N SER A 182 1.40 -8.31 0.36
CA SER A 182 1.72 -9.66 0.79
C SER A 182 0.53 -10.29 1.50
N GLY A 183 0.32 -11.58 1.31
CA GLY A 183 -0.78 -12.30 1.92
C GLY A 183 -0.49 -13.78 2.12
N VAL A 184 -1.17 -14.37 3.11
CA VAL A 184 -1.02 -15.77 3.51
C VAL A 184 -2.04 -16.62 2.75
N PRO A 185 -1.65 -17.63 1.96
CA PRO A 185 -2.62 -18.50 1.30
C PRO A 185 -3.45 -19.29 2.32
N ASN A 186 -4.79 -19.29 2.16
CA ASN A 186 -5.78 -20.00 3.01
C ASN A 186 -5.49 -21.48 3.33
N ARG A 187 -4.57 -22.14 2.61
CA ARG A 187 -4.28 -23.58 2.75
C ARG A 187 -2.95 -23.88 3.44
N ILE A 188 -2.22 -22.86 3.88
CA ILE A 188 -0.92 -23.01 4.53
C ILE A 188 -1.08 -22.63 6.01
N PRO A 189 -0.55 -23.42 6.97
CA PRO A 189 -0.52 -23.03 8.36
C PRO A 189 0.17 -21.67 8.53
N ARG A 190 -0.34 -20.82 9.45
CA ARG A 190 0.15 -19.45 9.67
C ARG A 190 1.65 -19.36 9.97
N SER A 191 2.25 -20.43 10.50
CA SER A 191 3.68 -20.52 10.85
C SER A 191 4.56 -21.13 9.75
N SER A 192 4.02 -21.41 8.55
CA SER A 192 4.74 -22.17 7.52
C SER A 192 5.07 -21.36 6.26
N GLY A 193 4.70 -20.08 6.20
CA GLY A 193 5.06 -19.20 5.09
C GLY A 193 6.46 -18.57 5.29
N PRO A 194 7.18 -18.23 4.20
CA PRO A 194 8.54 -17.68 4.31
C PRO A 194 8.62 -16.36 5.07
N VAL A 195 7.63 -15.48 4.91
CA VAL A 195 7.60 -14.17 5.58
C VAL A 195 7.29 -14.33 7.07
N GLU A 196 6.42 -15.27 7.38
CA GLU A 196 5.98 -15.60 8.72
C GLU A 196 7.12 -16.20 9.55
N MET A 197 7.89 -17.11 8.93
CA MET A 197 9.10 -17.65 9.54
C MET A 197 10.15 -16.57 9.81
N MET A 198 10.29 -15.56 8.94
CA MET A 198 11.22 -14.45 9.20
C MET A 198 10.89 -13.70 10.49
N PHE A 199 9.61 -13.42 10.76
CA PHE A 199 9.20 -12.76 12.00
C PHE A 199 9.38 -13.63 13.24
N ASP A 200 9.13 -14.94 13.11
CA ASP A 200 9.38 -15.87 14.22
C ASP A 200 10.89 -15.93 14.54
N PHE A 201 11.77 -16.05 13.53
CA PHE A 201 13.23 -16.02 13.74
C PHE A 201 13.71 -14.69 14.32
N LEU A 202 13.20 -13.56 13.82
CA LEU A 202 13.51 -12.24 14.37
C LEU A 202 13.13 -12.16 15.85
N GLY A 203 11.93 -12.65 16.21
CA GLY A 203 11.49 -12.71 17.59
C GLY A 203 12.40 -13.55 18.48
N LEU A 204 12.84 -14.72 18.01
CA LEU A 204 13.78 -15.57 18.73
C LEU A 204 15.13 -14.89 18.94
N SER A 205 15.72 -14.31 17.88
CA SER A 205 16.99 -13.59 17.97
C SER A 205 16.94 -12.44 18.98
N LEU A 206 15.87 -11.65 18.97
CA LEU A 206 15.68 -10.56 19.94
C LEU A 206 15.55 -11.09 21.37
N MET A 207 14.83 -12.18 21.56
CA MET A 207 14.70 -12.82 22.87
C MET A 207 16.03 -13.37 23.38
N ASP A 208 16.90 -13.89 22.52
CA ASP A 208 18.23 -14.36 22.90
C ASP A 208 19.16 -13.20 23.27
N MET A 209 19.16 -12.10 22.51
CA MET A 209 19.91 -10.88 22.86
C MET A 209 19.51 -10.32 24.23
N ALA A 210 18.22 -10.33 24.56
CA ALA A 210 17.73 -9.86 25.86
C ALA A 210 18.11 -10.79 27.03
N LYS A 211 18.31 -12.09 26.79
CA LYS A 211 18.82 -13.03 27.81
C LYS A 211 20.31 -12.83 28.06
N GLU A 212 21.07 -12.42 27.05
CA GLU A 212 22.50 -12.13 27.14
C GLU A 212 22.80 -10.74 27.74
N GLU A 213 21.80 -10.05 28.31
CA GLU A 213 21.87 -8.71 28.93
C GLU A 213 22.42 -7.59 28.02
N THR A 214 22.50 -7.83 26.71
CA THR A 214 22.88 -6.80 25.71
C THR A 214 21.70 -5.87 25.34
N ALA A 215 20.47 -6.23 25.74
CA ALA A 215 19.26 -5.43 25.61
C ALA A 215 18.38 -5.59 26.87
N GLN A 216 17.70 -4.53 27.32
CA GLN A 216 16.82 -4.63 28.49
C GLN A 216 15.49 -5.34 28.13
N PRO A 217 14.92 -6.21 29.00
CA PRO A 217 13.63 -6.87 28.76
C PRO A 217 12.43 -5.91 28.58
N ALA A 218 12.59 -4.63 28.93
CA ALA A 218 11.61 -3.58 28.65
C ALA A 218 11.64 -3.12 27.18
N GLU A 219 12.80 -3.17 26.52
CA GLU A 219 12.99 -2.78 25.11
C GLU A 219 12.31 -3.79 24.17
N LEU A 220 12.26 -5.08 24.56
CA LEU A 220 11.49 -6.11 23.87
C LEU A 220 9.98 -5.82 23.78
N ARG A 221 9.44 -4.98 24.68
CA ARG A 221 8.00 -4.65 24.70
C ARG A 221 7.60 -3.66 23.58
N CYS A 222 8.58 -2.97 22.99
CA CYS A 222 8.38 -2.05 21.88
C CYS A 222 8.55 -2.72 20.49
N LEU A 223 8.76 -4.04 20.45
CA LEU A 223 9.11 -4.77 19.22
C LEU A 223 7.90 -5.44 18.55
N LEU A 224 6.68 -5.06 18.94
CA LEU A 224 5.50 -5.48 18.19
C LEU A 224 5.57 -4.86 16.81
N THR A 225 5.58 -5.72 15.81
CA THR A 225 5.57 -5.34 14.41
C THR A 225 4.17 -4.85 14.04
N GLU A 226 4.12 -3.73 13.33
CA GLU A 226 2.89 -3.15 12.76
C GLU A 226 2.60 -3.76 11.39
N ILE A 227 2.71 -5.09 11.26
CA ILE A 227 2.55 -5.78 9.99
C ILE A 227 1.42 -6.80 10.11
N MET A 228 0.48 -6.76 9.17
CA MET A 228 -0.56 -7.77 8.99
C MET A 228 -0.56 -8.30 7.56
N MET A 229 -0.47 -9.62 7.45
CA MET A 229 -0.53 -10.33 6.17
C MET A 229 -1.98 -10.81 5.94
N ALA A 230 -2.65 -10.26 4.93
CA ALA A 230 -4.03 -10.64 4.62
C ALA A 230 -4.11 -12.11 4.17
N SER A 231 -5.17 -12.84 4.50
CA SER A 231 -5.36 -14.26 4.18
C SER A 231 -5.56 -14.58 2.67
N LYS A 232 -5.37 -13.60 1.78
CA LYS A 232 -5.28 -13.81 0.33
C LYS A 232 -4.27 -12.80 -0.25
N PRO A 233 -3.30 -13.22 -1.10
CA PRO A 233 -2.61 -12.27 -1.97
C PRO A 233 -3.65 -11.68 -2.93
N LEU A 234 -4.01 -10.43 -2.69
CA LEU A 234 -5.13 -9.77 -3.34
C LEU A 234 -4.59 -8.72 -4.31
N LEU A 235 -4.61 -9.03 -5.61
CA LEU A 235 -4.63 -7.97 -6.62
C LEU A 235 -6.02 -7.35 -6.60
N TRP A 236 -6.19 -6.25 -5.87
CA TRP A 236 -7.44 -5.50 -5.88
C TRP A 236 -7.43 -4.49 -7.01
N VAL A 237 -8.27 -4.74 -8.01
CA VAL A 237 -8.52 -3.80 -9.10
C VAL A 237 -9.99 -3.41 -9.10
N LYS A 238 -10.31 -2.23 -8.57
CA LYS A 238 -11.69 -1.73 -8.48
C LYS A 238 -11.84 -0.34 -9.07
N ASN A 239 -12.99 -0.12 -9.69
CA ASN A 239 -13.52 1.19 -10.05
C ASN A 239 -14.56 1.55 -8.97
N LEU A 240 -14.11 2.24 -7.91
CA LEU A 240 -14.86 2.38 -6.65
C LEU A 240 -16.19 3.15 -6.82
N LYS A 241 -16.26 4.07 -7.79
CA LYS A 241 -17.46 4.91 -8.02
C LYS A 241 -18.55 4.26 -8.89
N LYS A 242 -18.28 3.15 -9.61
CA LYS A 242 -19.31 2.39 -10.34
C LYS A 242 -20.22 1.52 -9.45
N MET A 243 -19.89 1.34 -8.16
CA MET A 243 -20.71 0.55 -7.22
C MET A 243 -21.72 1.36 -6.39
N ARG A 244 -21.72 2.69 -6.51
CA ARG A 244 -22.76 3.57 -5.94
C ARG A 244 -23.74 4.01 -7.03
N LYS A 245 -24.49 3.07 -7.59
CA LYS A 245 -25.82 3.37 -8.12
C LYS A 245 -26.83 2.57 -7.30
N PRO A 246 -27.93 3.20 -6.85
CA PRO A 246 -28.95 2.54 -6.04
C PRO A 246 -29.56 1.33 -6.77
#